data_AF-A0ABD7IQ91-F1
#
_entry.id   AF-A0ABD7IQ91-F1
#
_cell.length_a   1.000
_cell.length_b   1.000
_cell.length_c   1.000
_cell.angle_alpha   90.00
_cell.angle_beta   90.00
_cell.angle_gamma   90.00
#
_symmetry.space_group_name_H-M   'P 1'
#
loop_
_entity.id
_entity.type
_entity.pdbx_description
1 polymer ?
#
loop_
_entity_poly.entity_id
_entity_poly.type
_entity_poly.pdbx_seq_one_letter_code
_entity_poly.pdbx_strand_id
1 'polypeptide(L)'
;MYIQAIIDLLSMVTSIYTVVGAILFKLFHREIRIDAPIFDFYSRLVARSVYLHLQSRREMNRYLWYIVLRTAMQMMFLLQIIIATAGYPWVGAILFCALCLPVWRLYNLTIIPIRRYWEKRPADKFTIVSAKRFAWGVVIYKSLLIAAMIASLSLALILSTGNDWTTLVD
;
A
#
# COMPACT_ATOMS: atom_id res chain seq x y z
N MET A 1 -2.98 -7.54 32.04
CA MET A 1 -4.13 -6.73 31.53
C MET A 1 -3.70 -5.45 30.81
N TYR A 2 -2.94 -4.52 31.41
CA TYR A 2 -2.60 -3.23 30.77
C TYR A 2 -1.82 -3.35 29.45
N ILE A 3 -0.87 -4.29 29.36
CA ILE A 3 -0.05 -4.48 28.16
C ILE A 3 -0.92 -4.93 26.97
N GLN A 4 -1.83 -5.88 27.16
CA GLN A 4 -2.72 -6.36 26.10
C GLN A 4 -3.62 -5.24 25.55
N ALA A 5 -4.23 -4.44 26.44
CA ALA A 5 -5.07 -3.31 26.06
C ALA A 5 -4.30 -2.23 25.27
N ILE A 6 -3.03 -1.99 25.61
CA ILE A 6 -2.15 -1.07 24.88
C ILE A 6 -1.87 -1.62 23.48
N ILE A 7 -1.58 -2.93 23.35
CA ILE A 7 -1.28 -3.54 22.05
C ILE A 7 -2.55 -3.60 21.18
N ASP A 8 -3.73 -3.89 21.75
CA ASP A 8 -5.01 -3.86 21.04
C ASP A 8 -5.34 -2.45 20.52
N LEU A 9 -5.16 -1.42 21.35
CA LEU A 9 -5.33 -0.02 20.96
C LEU A 9 -4.36 0.36 19.83
N LEU A 10 -3.08 -0.02 19.95
CA LEU A 10 -2.08 0.17 18.90
C LEU A 10 -2.49 -0.54 17.62
N SER A 11 -2.89 -1.81 17.67
CA SER A 11 -3.32 -2.58 16.50
C SER A 11 -4.52 -1.94 15.81
N MET A 12 -5.52 -1.50 16.58
CA MET A 12 -6.71 -0.84 16.06
C MET A 12 -6.39 0.53 15.44
N VAL A 13 -5.60 1.37 16.11
CA VAL A 13 -5.14 2.67 15.60
C VAL A 13 -4.31 2.48 14.33
N THR A 14 -3.42 1.49 14.28
CA THR A 14 -2.57 1.24 13.12
C THR A 14 -3.37 0.64 11.95
N SER A 15 -4.38 -0.18 12.21
CA SER A 15 -5.31 -0.71 11.20
C SER A 15 -6.20 0.39 10.60
N ILE A 16 -6.73 1.28 11.45
CA ILE A 16 -7.48 2.46 10.98
C ILE A 16 -6.56 3.38 10.18
N TYR A 17 -5.36 3.66 10.68
CA TYR A 17 -4.38 4.52 9.99
C TYR A 17 -3.94 3.92 8.64
N THR A 18 -3.81 2.61 8.53
CA THR A 18 -3.42 1.94 7.28
C THR A 18 -4.58 1.89 6.28
N VAL A 19 -5.82 1.63 6.72
CA VAL A 19 -7.00 1.65 5.83
C VAL A 19 -7.32 3.07 5.38
N VAL A 20 -7.46 4.01 6.32
CA VAL A 20 -7.71 5.43 6.03
C VAL A 20 -6.53 6.00 5.24
N GLY A 21 -5.30 5.72 5.64
CA GLY A 21 -4.10 6.13 4.93
C GLY A 21 -4.01 5.55 3.52
N ALA A 22 -4.40 4.30 3.28
CA ALA A 22 -4.43 3.71 1.93
C ALA A 22 -5.52 4.30 1.03
N ILE A 23 -6.67 4.65 1.61
CA ILE A 23 -7.78 5.34 0.92
C ILE A 23 -7.36 6.78 0.59
N LEU A 24 -6.85 7.52 1.58
CA LEU A 24 -6.30 8.86 1.39
C LEU A 24 -5.15 8.84 0.40
N PHE A 25 -4.28 7.84 0.43
CA PHE A 25 -3.22 7.66 -0.56
C PHE A 25 -3.81 7.47 -1.96
N LYS A 26 -4.80 6.60 -2.15
CA LYS A 26 -5.48 6.44 -3.45
C LYS A 26 -6.18 7.73 -3.91
N LEU A 27 -6.70 8.55 -2.99
CA LEU A 27 -7.45 9.77 -3.31
C LEU A 27 -6.53 10.97 -3.58
N PHE A 28 -5.49 11.15 -2.77
CA PHE A 28 -4.63 12.34 -2.75
C PHE A 28 -3.26 12.11 -3.39
N HIS A 29 -2.75 10.88 -3.42
CA HIS A 29 -1.54 10.54 -4.16
C HIS A 29 -1.88 10.26 -5.62
N ARG A 30 -2.13 11.36 -6.33
CA ARG A 30 -2.22 11.35 -7.78
C ARG A 30 -0.89 11.80 -8.33
N GLU A 31 -0.21 10.89 -9.02
CA GLU A 31 1.03 11.18 -9.75
C GLU A 31 0.77 12.15 -10.90
N ILE A 32 -0.43 12.07 -11.46
CA ILE A 32 -0.95 12.91 -12.53
C ILE A 32 -2.30 13.49 -12.17
N ARG A 33 -2.51 14.76 -12.51
CA ARG A 33 -3.83 15.37 -12.55
C ARG A 33 -4.35 15.22 -13.98
N ILE A 34 -5.43 14.48 -14.14
CA ILE A 34 -6.09 14.35 -15.43
C ILE A 34 -6.97 15.59 -15.63
N ASP A 35 -6.77 16.29 -16.74
CA ASP A 35 -7.48 17.55 -17.06
C ASP A 35 -8.88 17.31 -17.64
N ALA A 36 -9.50 16.19 -17.25
CA ALA A 36 -10.84 15.78 -17.66
C ALA A 36 -11.84 15.85 -16.48
N PRO A 37 -13.13 16.14 -16.76
CA PRO A 37 -14.20 16.16 -15.76
C PRO A 37 -14.25 14.88 -14.93
N ILE A 38 -14.76 14.95 -13.70
CA ILE A 38 -14.81 13.79 -12.79
C ILE A 38 -15.67 12.66 -13.37
N PHE A 39 -16.77 13.02 -14.03
CA PHE A 39 -17.74 12.09 -14.60
C PHE A 39 -17.36 11.57 -16.00
N ASP A 40 -16.31 12.11 -16.62
CA ASP A 40 -15.83 11.61 -17.91
C ASP A 40 -14.83 10.46 -17.71
N PHE A 41 -15.40 9.28 -17.48
CA PHE A 41 -14.64 8.06 -17.26
C PHE A 41 -13.80 7.66 -18.48
N TYR A 42 -14.30 7.87 -19.69
CA TYR A 42 -13.61 7.48 -20.92
C TYR A 42 -12.33 8.30 -21.12
N SER A 43 -12.43 9.63 -21.05
CA SER A 43 -11.25 10.51 -21.18
C SER A 43 -10.21 10.26 -20.09
N ARG A 44 -10.66 9.91 -18.87
CA ARG A 44 -9.77 9.53 -17.77
C ARG A 44 -9.06 8.19 -18.00
N LEU A 45 -9.77 7.20 -18.53
CA LEU A 45 -9.15 5.93 -18.91
C LEU A 45 -8.12 6.12 -20.02
N VAL A 46 -8.45 6.92 -21.03
CA VAL A 46 -7.52 7.25 -22.12
C VAL A 46 -6.30 8.01 -21.59
N ALA A 47 -6.46 9.04 -20.77
CA ALA A 47 -5.33 9.78 -20.19
C ALA A 47 -4.41 8.88 -19.34
N ARG A 48 -5.00 7.97 -18.57
CA ARG A 48 -4.24 7.00 -17.76
C ARG A 48 -3.55 5.94 -18.60
N SER A 49 -4.20 5.49 -19.67
CA SER A 49 -3.59 4.60 -20.66
C SER A 49 -2.38 5.29 -21.31
N VAL A 50 -2.53 6.53 -21.77
CA VAL A 50 -1.45 7.34 -22.38
C VAL A 50 -0.28 7.51 -21.42
N TYR A 51 -0.54 7.82 -20.15
CA TYR A 51 0.48 7.91 -19.10
C TYR A 51 1.32 6.64 -18.96
N LEU A 52 0.71 5.46 -19.13
CA LEU A 52 1.33 4.16 -18.92
C LEU A 52 1.92 3.52 -20.19
N HIS A 53 1.32 3.78 -21.36
CA HIS A 53 1.66 3.06 -22.60
C HIS A 53 2.87 3.64 -23.34
N LEU A 54 3.25 4.89 -23.08
CA LEU A 54 4.25 5.59 -23.91
C LEU A 54 5.72 5.36 -23.52
N GLN A 55 6.02 4.56 -22.49
CA GLN A 55 7.39 4.46 -21.95
C GLN A 55 8.17 3.19 -22.34
N SER A 56 7.50 2.04 -22.47
CA SER A 56 7.97 0.78 -23.10
C SER A 56 7.16 -0.40 -22.53
N ARG A 57 7.10 -1.52 -23.26
CA ARG A 57 6.46 -2.77 -22.79
C ARG A 57 7.05 -3.28 -21.47
N ARG A 58 8.33 -3.02 -21.22
CA ARG A 58 9.03 -3.41 -19.98
C ARG A 58 8.56 -2.60 -18.77
N GLU A 59 8.42 -1.28 -18.91
CA GLU A 59 7.90 -0.41 -17.83
C GLU A 59 6.44 -0.71 -17.54
N MET A 60 5.63 -0.97 -18.57
CA MET A 60 4.23 -1.38 -18.39
C MET A 60 4.11 -2.71 -17.63
N ASN A 61 4.94 -3.70 -17.95
CA ASN A 61 4.99 -4.96 -17.19
C ASN A 61 5.38 -4.72 -15.73
N ARG A 62 6.36 -3.85 -15.44
CA ARG A 62 6.74 -3.52 -14.06
C ARG A 62 5.61 -2.82 -13.31
N TYR A 63 4.86 -1.94 -13.97
CA TYR A 63 3.69 -1.28 -13.38
C TYR A 63 2.55 -2.26 -13.08
N LEU A 64 2.27 -3.19 -14.00
CA LEU A 64 1.33 -4.28 -13.79
C LEU A 64 1.76 -5.15 -12.59
N TRP A 65 3.03 -5.54 -12.53
CA TRP A 65 3.59 -6.26 -11.38
C TRP A 65 3.44 -5.46 -10.08
N TYR A 66 3.69 -4.16 -10.10
CA TYR A 66 3.47 -3.29 -8.95
C TYR A 66 2.00 -3.32 -8.48
N ILE A 67 1.04 -3.23 -9.40
CA ILE A 67 -0.39 -3.31 -9.07
C ILE A 67 -0.74 -4.67 -8.48
N VAL A 68 -0.31 -5.76 -9.12
CA VAL A 68 -0.57 -7.13 -8.68
C VAL A 68 -0.01 -7.35 -7.29
N LEU A 69 1.26 -6.98 -7.07
CA LEU A 69 1.93 -7.18 -5.79
C LEU A 69 1.33 -6.31 -4.68
N ARG A 70 0.96 -5.06 -5.00
CA ARG A 70 0.26 -4.19 -4.06
C ARG A 70 -1.11 -4.74 -3.68
N THR A 71 -1.85 -5.29 -4.63
CA THR A 71 -3.15 -5.92 -4.37
C THR A 71 -2.97 -7.20 -3.55
N ALA A 72 -1.99 -8.03 -3.89
CA ALA A 72 -1.66 -9.23 -3.13
C ALA A 72 -1.27 -8.89 -1.68
N MET A 73 -0.47 -7.86 -1.46
CA MET A 73 -0.13 -7.35 -0.12
C MET A 73 -1.39 -6.94 0.66
N GLN A 74 -2.32 -6.21 0.03
CA GLN A 74 -3.59 -5.84 0.68
C GLN A 74 -4.46 -7.05 1.04
N MET A 75 -4.55 -8.04 0.15
CA MET A 75 -5.27 -9.29 0.43
C MET A 75 -4.58 -10.11 1.52
N MET A 76 -3.24 -10.12 1.54
CA MET A 76 -2.46 -10.82 2.56
C MET A 76 -2.69 -10.23 3.96
N PHE A 77 -2.89 -8.91 4.07
CA PHE A 77 -3.25 -8.29 5.35
C PHE A 77 -4.58 -8.84 5.90
N LEU A 78 -5.57 -9.06 5.04
CA LEU A 78 -6.84 -9.67 5.43
C LEU A 78 -6.68 -11.16 5.72
N LEU A 79 -5.92 -11.87 4.88
CA LEU A 79 -5.66 -13.31 5.02
C LEU A 79 -4.86 -13.62 6.30
N GLN A 80 -4.03 -12.69 6.78
CA GLN A 80 -3.30 -12.82 8.03
C GLN A 80 -4.24 -13.10 9.21
N ILE A 81 -5.44 -12.51 9.23
CA ILE A 81 -6.43 -12.76 10.29
C ILE A 81 -6.84 -14.24 10.27
N ILE A 82 -7.11 -14.79 9.08
CA ILE A 82 -7.53 -16.19 8.90
C ILE A 82 -6.38 -17.16 9.26
N ILE A 83 -5.15 -16.86 8.85
CA ILE A 83 -3.97 -17.67 9.17
C ILE A 83 -3.70 -17.64 10.69
N ALA A 84 -3.92 -16.49 11.33
CA ALA A 84 -3.76 -16.36 12.77
C ALA A 84 -4.83 -17.17 13.54
N THR A 85 -6.09 -17.17 13.08
CA THR A 85 -7.14 -18.02 13.67
C THR A 85 -6.89 -19.51 13.47
N ALA A 86 -6.11 -19.89 12.46
CA ALA A 86 -5.65 -21.26 12.26
C ALA A 86 -4.43 -21.64 13.13
N GLY A 87 -3.98 -20.75 14.03
CA GLY A 87 -2.88 -21.01 14.97
C GLY A 87 -1.49 -20.59 14.47
N TYR A 88 -1.38 -19.91 13.33
CA TYR A 88 -0.09 -19.52 12.73
C TYR A 88 0.10 -17.99 12.59
N PRO A 89 -0.09 -17.19 13.66
CA PRO A 89 -0.10 -15.73 13.57
C PRO A 89 1.20 -15.12 13.00
N TRP A 90 2.35 -15.70 13.35
CA TRP A 90 3.67 -15.26 12.87
C TRP A 90 3.88 -15.51 11.38
N VAL A 91 3.34 -16.61 10.84
CA VAL A 91 3.48 -16.94 9.41
C VAL A 91 2.79 -15.88 8.56
N GLY A 92 1.57 -15.47 8.94
CA GLY A 92 0.83 -14.41 8.25
C GLY A 92 1.58 -13.08 8.26
N ALA A 93 2.14 -12.68 9.41
CA ALA A 93 2.89 -11.43 9.53
C ALA A 93 4.20 -11.42 8.74
N ILE A 94 4.98 -12.52 8.77
CA ILE A 94 6.22 -12.63 8.00
C ILE A 94 5.94 -12.53 6.50
N LEU A 95 4.92 -13.24 6.01
CA LEU A 95 4.52 -13.20 4.61
C LEU A 95 4.05 -11.80 4.19
N PHE A 96 3.27 -11.11 5.04
CA PHE A 96 2.84 -9.74 4.78
C PHE A 96 4.04 -8.78 4.69
N CYS A 97 4.93 -8.80 5.69
CA CYS A 97 6.13 -7.97 5.70
C CYS A 97 7.06 -8.28 4.50
N ALA A 98 7.20 -9.56 4.15
CA ALA A 98 7.96 -10.00 2.98
C ALA A 98 7.37 -9.48 1.67
N LEU A 99 6.05 -9.25 1.59
CA LEU A 99 5.39 -8.61 0.44
C LEU A 99 5.52 -7.08 0.44
N CYS A 100 5.62 -6.43 1.60
CA CYS A 100 5.82 -4.98 1.69
C CYS A 100 7.15 -4.53 1.07
N LEU A 101 8.23 -5.29 1.26
CA LEU A 101 9.57 -4.99 0.73
C LEU A 101 9.63 -4.90 -0.81
N PRO A 102 9.17 -5.91 -1.58
CA PRO A 102 9.16 -5.84 -3.03
C PRO A 102 8.15 -4.80 -3.55
N VAL A 103 7.04 -4.54 -2.86
CA VAL A 103 6.12 -3.43 -3.19
C VAL A 103 6.82 -2.07 -3.08
N TRP A 104 7.57 -1.85 -1.98
CA TRP A 104 8.39 -0.67 -1.81
C TRP A 104 9.44 -0.53 -2.91
N ARG A 105 10.14 -1.63 -3.24
CA ARG A 105 11.17 -1.66 -4.28
C ARG A 105 10.57 -1.33 -5.65
N LEU A 106 9.46 -1.98 -6.02
CA LEU A 106 8.77 -1.75 -7.28
C LEU A 106 8.25 -0.32 -7.38
N TYR A 107 7.74 0.27 -6.30
CA TYR A 107 7.33 1.67 -6.29
C TYR A 107 8.48 2.60 -6.70
N ASN A 108 9.68 2.42 -6.13
CA ASN A 108 10.84 3.24 -6.50
C ASN A 108 11.32 2.96 -7.93
N LEU A 109 11.15 1.73 -8.43
CA LEU A 109 11.58 1.32 -9.77
C LEU A 109 10.57 1.63 -10.89
N THR A 110 9.32 1.95 -10.56
CA THR A 110 8.26 2.23 -11.54
C THR A 110 7.83 3.68 -11.48
N ILE A 111 7.26 4.10 -10.36
CA ILE A 111 6.61 5.39 -10.21
C ILE A 111 7.60 6.56 -10.38
N ILE A 112 8.79 6.46 -9.77
CA ILE A 112 9.80 7.53 -9.86
C ILE A 112 10.33 7.68 -11.30
N PRO A 113 10.74 6.59 -12.01
CA PRO A 113 11.12 6.68 -13.41
C PRO A 113 10.01 7.16 -14.34
N ILE A 114 8.76 6.69 -14.16
CA ILE A 114 7.61 7.14 -14.96
C ILE A 114 7.43 8.65 -14.82
N ARG A 115 7.48 9.17 -13.59
CA ARG A 115 7.41 10.62 -13.37
C ARG A 115 8.53 11.37 -14.08
N ARG A 116 9.79 10.95 -13.90
CA ARG A 116 10.96 11.62 -14.53
C ARG A 116 10.90 11.62 -16.05
N TYR A 117 10.30 10.60 -16.64
CA TYR A 117 10.07 10.55 -18.09
C TYR A 117 9.10 11.64 -18.52
N TRP A 118 7.98 11.76 -17.82
CA TRP A 118 6.94 12.74 -18.12
C TRP A 118 7.36 14.18 -17.80
N GLU A 119 8.21 14.41 -16.79
CA GLU A 119 8.80 15.73 -16.49
C GLU A 119 9.55 16.32 -17.70
N LYS A 120 10.06 15.47 -18.60
CA LYS A 120 10.79 15.88 -19.81
C LYS A 120 9.90 15.92 -21.06
N ARG A 121 8.66 15.42 -20.98
CA ARG A 121 7.76 15.21 -22.13
C ARG A 121 6.33 15.55 -21.73
N PRO A 122 5.93 16.83 -21.68
CA PRO A 122 4.56 17.18 -21.32
C PRO A 122 3.55 16.55 -22.29
N ALA A 123 2.36 16.19 -21.78
CA ALA A 123 1.25 15.66 -22.58
C ALA A 123 -0.01 16.48 -22.36
N ASP A 124 -0.78 16.69 -23.42
CA ASP A 124 -1.98 17.53 -23.39
C ASP A 124 -3.14 16.92 -22.58
N LYS A 125 -3.07 15.62 -22.29
CA LYS A 125 -4.14 14.87 -21.62
C LYS A 125 -4.03 14.87 -20.10
N PHE A 126 -2.89 15.28 -19.53
CA PHE A 126 -2.70 15.33 -18.08
C PHE A 126 -1.55 16.25 -17.67
N THR A 127 -1.69 16.84 -16.50
CA THR A 127 -0.66 17.65 -15.85
C THR A 127 0.05 16.85 -14.76
N ILE A 128 1.38 16.96 -14.71
CA ILE A 128 2.20 16.31 -13.67
C ILE A 128 2.09 17.14 -12.39
N VAL A 129 1.93 16.46 -11.26
CA VAL A 129 1.86 17.12 -9.96
C VAL A 129 3.23 17.69 -9.56
N SER A 130 3.24 18.82 -8.85
CA SER A 130 4.47 19.53 -8.47
C SER A 130 5.50 18.65 -7.74
N ALA A 131 6.79 18.95 -7.94
CA ALA A 131 7.93 18.27 -7.30
C ALA A 131 7.70 18.03 -5.80
N LYS A 132 7.32 19.11 -5.10
CA LYS A 132 7.06 19.12 -3.65
C LYS A 132 5.91 18.19 -3.24
N ARG A 133 4.75 18.27 -3.90
CA ARG A 133 3.58 17.44 -3.55
C ARG A 133 3.85 15.95 -3.75
N PHE A 134 4.54 15.59 -4.83
CA PHE A 134 4.93 14.20 -5.06
C PHE A 134 5.94 13.69 -4.02
N ALA A 135 6.94 14.49 -3.64
CA ALA A 135 7.91 14.10 -2.62
C ALA A 135 7.23 13.82 -1.27
N TRP A 136 6.32 14.69 -0.84
CA TRP A 136 5.48 14.45 0.33
C TRP A 136 4.66 13.17 0.20
N GLY A 137 4.06 12.96 -0.96
CA GLY A 137 3.33 11.74 -1.24
C GLY A 137 4.20 10.47 -1.13
N VAL A 138 5.42 10.49 -1.65
CA VAL A 138 6.37 9.37 -1.54
C VAL A 138 6.71 9.08 -0.07
N VAL A 139 6.94 10.12 0.73
CA VAL A 139 7.20 9.98 2.17
C VAL A 139 6.00 9.34 2.86
N ILE A 140 4.80 9.86 2.63
CA ILE A 140 3.56 9.31 3.21
C ILE A 140 3.38 7.83 2.82
N TYR A 141 3.59 7.48 1.55
CA TYR A 141 3.50 6.08 1.09
C TYR A 141 4.40 5.15 1.88
N LYS A 142 5.66 5.56 2.04
CA LYS A 142 6.70 4.81 2.73
C LYS A 142 6.39 4.66 4.21
N SER A 143 5.97 5.75 4.86
CA SER A 143 5.53 5.72 6.25
C SER A 143 4.34 4.78 6.44
N LEU A 144 3.38 4.77 5.51
CA LEU A 144 2.23 3.85 5.56
C LEU A 144 2.64 2.38 5.44
N LEU A 145 3.61 2.05 4.58
CA LEU A 145 4.13 0.69 4.47
C LEU A 145 4.82 0.25 5.78
N ILE A 146 5.62 1.12 6.39
CA ILE A 146 6.26 0.82 7.69
C ILE A 146 5.21 0.65 8.78
N ALA A 147 4.24 1.55 8.86
CA ALA A 147 3.15 1.45 9.81
C ALA A 147 2.35 0.14 9.63
N ALA A 148 2.12 -0.29 8.39
CA ALA A 148 1.44 -1.55 8.11
C ALA A 148 2.26 -2.77 8.55
N MET A 149 3.58 -2.77 8.35
CA MET A 149 4.45 -3.84 8.85
C MET A 149 4.43 -3.92 10.38
N ILE A 150 4.48 -2.77 11.06
CA ILE A 150 4.38 -2.70 12.53
C ILE A 150 3.01 -3.20 12.99
N ALA A 151 1.91 -2.76 12.35
CA ALA A 151 0.56 -3.23 12.66
C ALA A 151 0.44 -4.75 12.55
N SER A 152 0.96 -5.31 11.46
CA SER A 152 0.94 -6.74 11.18
C SER A 152 1.72 -7.54 12.22
N LEU A 153 2.91 -7.08 12.61
CA LEU A 153 3.71 -7.74 13.66
C LEU A 153 3.06 -7.63 15.03
N SER A 154 2.52 -6.45 15.38
CA SER A 154 1.78 -6.25 16.63
C SER A 154 0.54 -7.16 16.70
N LEU A 155 -0.20 -7.29 15.61
CA LEU A 155 -1.35 -8.20 15.53
C LEU A 155 -0.94 -9.67 15.75
N ALA A 156 0.16 -10.11 15.15
CA ALA A 156 0.66 -11.46 15.37
C ALA A 156 1.06 -11.71 16.82
N LEU A 157 1.68 -10.71 17.48
CA LEU A 157 2.04 -10.78 18.90
C LEU A 157 0.78 -10.95 19.77
N ILE A 158 -0.24 -10.09 19.61
CA ILE A 158 -1.52 -10.18 20.36
C ILE A 158 -2.13 -11.57 20.23
N LEU A 159 -2.25 -12.05 18.98
CA LEU A 159 -2.93 -13.32 18.70
C LEU A 159 -2.11 -14.52 19.20
N SER A 160 -0.78 -14.40 19.27
CA SER A 160 0.07 -15.41 19.89
C SER A 160 0.00 -15.44 21.42
N THR A 161 -0.15 -14.27 22.08
CA THR A 161 -0.24 -14.18 23.55
C THR A 161 -1.67 -14.33 24.10
N GLY A 162 -2.67 -14.19 23.23
CA GLY A 162 -4.09 -14.38 23.55
C GLY A 162 -4.55 -15.84 23.53
N ASN A 163 -3.80 -16.75 22.89
CA ASN A 163 -4.14 -18.18 22.80
C ASN A 163 -3.76 -19.01 24.04
N ASP A 164 -2.96 -18.48 24.96
CA ASP A 164 -2.48 -19.23 26.15
C ASP A 164 -3.42 -19.16 27.38
N TRP A 165 -4.56 -18.47 27.30
CA TRP A 165 -5.45 -18.34 28.47
C TRP A 165 -6.44 -19.50 28.62
N THR A 166 -6.68 -20.30 27.58
CA THR A 166 -7.57 -21.47 27.67
C THR A 166 -6.88 -22.71 28.24
N THR A 167 -5.56 -22.70 28.37
CA THR A 167 -4.74 -23.82 28.92
C THR A 167 -4.23 -23.56 30.34
N LEU A 168 -4.49 -22.38 30.91
CA LEU A 168 -4.10 -21.98 32.27
C LEU A 168 -5.29 -21.97 33.26
N VAL A 169 -6.44 -22.54 32.88
CA VAL A 169 -7.68 -22.59 33.70
C VAL A 169 -8.02 -24.02 34.14
N ASP A 170 -7.14 -25.01 33.93
CA ASP A 170 -7.25 -26.34 34.55
C ASP A 170 -6.30 -26.48 35.76
#